data_AF-A0A845E455-F1
#
_entry.id   AF-A0A845E455-F1
#
_cell.length_a   1.000
_cell.length_b   1.000
_cell.length_c   1.000
_cell.angle_alpha   90.00
_cell.angle_beta   90.00
_cell.angle_gamma   90.00
#
_symmetry.space_group_name_H-M   'P 1'
#
loop_
_entity.id
_entity.type
_entity.pdbx_description
1 polymer ?
#
loop_
_entity_poly.entity_id
_entity_poly.type
_entity_poly.pdbx_seq_one_letter_code
_entity_poly.pdbx_strand_id
1 'polypeptide(L)'
;MGKEKRKYSDFANVEAQRNYLTPEQLPEGPYGAPRNKYEPVTNDKSAPWTEQQRYYSAFNYENKGLHQDLPRQEDGAHPTHDEKDKNVKPSEETH
;
A
#
# COMPACT_ATOMS: atom_id res chain seq x y z
N MET A 1 -0.62 -21.43 28.29
CA MET A 1 -1.22 -20.56 27.25
C MET A 1 -0.61 -19.18 27.35
N GLY A 2 0.27 -18.82 26.42
CA GLY A 2 0.89 -17.49 26.38
C GLY A 2 -0.14 -16.45 25.97
N LYS A 3 -0.17 -15.30 26.66
CA LYS A 3 -0.99 -14.15 26.25
C LYS A 3 -0.53 -13.71 24.88
N GLU A 4 -1.43 -13.74 23.89
CA GLU A 4 -1.17 -13.06 22.63
C GLU A 4 -0.90 -11.57 22.93
N LYS A 5 0.29 -11.10 22.58
CA LYS A 5 0.61 -9.68 22.66
C LYS A 5 -0.29 -8.98 21.65
N ARG A 6 -1.33 -8.29 22.14
CA ARG A 6 -2.16 -7.43 21.28
C ARG A 6 -1.23 -6.41 20.64
N LYS A 7 -1.03 -6.54 19.34
CA LYS A 7 -0.27 -5.56 18.56
C LYS A 7 -1.12 -4.30 18.46
N TYR A 8 -0.46 -3.15 18.57
CA TYR A 8 -1.14 -1.86 18.46
C TYR A 8 -1.26 -1.46 16.99
N SER A 9 -2.46 -1.08 16.58
CA SER A 9 -2.77 -0.45 15.31
C SER A 9 -3.61 0.80 15.57
N ASP A 10 -3.45 1.82 14.75
CA ASP A 10 -4.27 3.03 14.82
C ASP A 10 -5.61 2.80 14.10
N PHE A 11 -6.44 3.83 13.98
CA PHE A 11 -7.67 3.78 13.22
C PHE A 11 -7.41 3.45 11.73
N ALA A 12 -8.34 2.73 11.10
CA ALA A 12 -8.21 2.28 9.70
C ALA A 12 -7.84 3.40 8.72
N ASN A 13 -8.37 4.61 8.91
CA ASN A 13 -8.09 5.76 8.06
C ASN A 13 -6.65 6.25 8.21
N VAL A 14 -6.09 6.20 9.42
CA VAL A 14 -4.70 6.61 9.70
C VAL A 14 -3.73 5.61 9.06
N GLU A 15 -3.98 4.31 9.25
CA GLU A 15 -3.16 3.26 8.62
C GLU A 15 -3.28 3.31 7.09
N ALA A 16 -4.48 3.52 6.56
CA ALA A 16 -4.68 3.66 5.11
C ALA A 16 -3.92 4.87 4.54
N GLN A 17 -3.96 6.03 5.19
CA GLN A 17 -3.22 7.21 4.74
C GLN A 17 -1.69 7.03 4.83
N ARG A 18 -1.22 6.23 5.79
CA ARG A 18 0.21 5.95 5.96
C ARG A 18 0.74 4.94 4.93
N ASN A 19 -0.02 3.87 4.72
CA ASN A 19 0.41 2.72 3.93
C ASN A 19 0.06 2.88 2.44
N TYR A 20 -1.00 3.60 2.09
CA TYR A 20 -1.36 3.79 0.70
C TYR A 20 -0.85 5.11 0.13
N LEU A 21 -0.06 4.97 -0.93
CA LEU A 21 0.57 6.07 -1.64
C LEU A 21 -0.26 6.42 -2.88
N THR A 22 -0.55 7.71 -3.02
CA THR A 22 -1.11 8.23 -4.26
C THR A 22 -0.01 8.30 -5.31
N PRO A 23 -0.18 7.67 -6.48
CA PRO A 23 0.77 7.85 -7.57
C PRO A 23 0.74 9.31 -8.05
N GLU A 24 1.89 9.98 -7.97
CA GLU A 24 2.05 11.34 -8.51
C GLU A 24 2.26 11.27 -10.03
N GLN A 25 1.57 12.14 -10.77
CA GLN A 25 1.77 12.23 -12.23
C GLN A 25 3.10 12.86 -12.61
N LEU A 26 3.64 13.70 -11.74
CA LEU A 26 4.84 14.50 -11.95
C LEU A 26 5.70 14.44 -10.67
N PRO A 27 6.47 13.37 -10.46
CA PRO A 27 7.29 13.19 -9.25
C PRO A 27 8.36 14.28 -9.07
N GLU A 28 8.78 14.92 -10.17
CA GLU A 28 9.66 16.10 -10.17
C GLU A 28 8.91 17.43 -9.92
N GLY A 29 7.58 17.42 -9.93
CA GLY A 29 6.72 18.59 -9.76
C GLY A 29 6.20 19.18 -11.08
N PRO A 30 5.45 20.30 -11.02
CA PRO A 30 4.86 20.91 -12.21
C PRO A 30 5.93 21.35 -13.23
N TYR A 31 5.53 21.46 -14.50
CA TYR A 31 6.43 21.94 -15.55
C TYR A 31 7.08 23.28 -15.16
N GLY A 32 8.42 23.33 -15.20
CA GLY A 32 9.21 24.50 -14.79
C GLY A 32 9.53 24.57 -13.29
N ALA A 33 9.20 23.54 -12.49
CA ALA A 33 9.60 23.46 -11.10
C ALA A 33 11.15 23.49 -10.97
N PRO A 34 11.70 24.21 -9.98
CA PRO A 34 13.14 24.22 -9.73
C PRO A 34 13.64 22.92 -9.09
N ARG A 35 12.73 22.06 -8.62
CA ARG A 35 13.03 20.82 -7.91
C ARG A 35 13.62 19.80 -8.87
N ASN A 36 14.70 19.13 -8.45
CA ASN A 36 15.39 18.08 -9.22
C ASN A 36 15.81 18.49 -10.64
N LYS A 37 16.01 19.80 -10.90
CA LYS A 37 16.31 20.33 -12.25
C LYS A 37 17.53 19.68 -12.92
N TYR A 38 18.52 19.29 -12.13
CA TYR A 38 19.76 18.67 -12.60
C TYR A 38 19.96 17.25 -12.07
N GLU A 39 18.93 16.68 -11.43
CA GLU A 39 18.97 15.35 -10.85
C GLU A 39 18.06 14.42 -11.68
N PRO A 40 18.50 13.19 -11.98
CA PRO A 40 17.65 12.24 -12.69
C PRO A 40 16.43 11.88 -11.82
N VAL A 41 15.29 11.65 -12.47
CA VAL A 41 14.10 11.12 -11.79
C VAL A 41 14.43 9.72 -11.28
N THR A 42 14.20 9.49 -9.98
CA THR A 42 14.32 8.19 -9.36
C THR A 42 12.95 7.69 -8.92
N ASN A 43 12.82 6.38 -8.73
CA ASN A 43 11.64 5.79 -8.11
C ASN A 43 11.66 5.93 -6.57
N ASP A 44 12.68 6.60 -6.04
CA ASP A 44 12.85 6.78 -4.61
C ASP A 44 11.96 7.92 -4.13
N LYS A 45 11.36 7.71 -2.96
CA LYS A 45 10.59 8.74 -2.29
C LYS A 45 11.50 9.53 -1.35
N SER A 46 11.06 10.72 -0.99
CA SER A 46 11.73 11.55 0.03
C SER A 46 11.80 10.87 1.39
N ALA A 47 10.85 10.00 1.72
CA ALA A 47 10.84 9.17 2.91
C ALA A 47 11.15 7.71 2.56
N PRO A 48 11.83 6.95 3.44
CA PRO A 48 12.12 5.54 3.22
C PRO A 48 10.82 4.74 3.06
N TRP A 49 10.90 3.66 2.29
CA TRP A 49 9.82 2.69 2.16
C TRP A 49 9.59 1.94 3.47
N THR A 50 8.32 1.79 3.86
CA THR A 50 7.90 0.85 4.91
C THR A 50 7.44 -0.47 4.29
N GLU A 51 7.47 -1.57 5.05
CA GLU A 51 7.09 -2.90 4.53
C GLU A 51 5.63 -2.96 4.07
N GLN A 52 4.76 -2.18 4.70
CA GLN A 52 3.31 -2.16 4.45
C GLN A 52 2.92 -1.16 3.35
N GLN A 53 3.86 -0.33 2.87
CA GLN A 53 3.56 0.71 1.90
C GLN A 53 3.28 0.16 0.49
N ARG A 54 2.21 0.65 -0.14
CA ARG A 54 1.74 0.23 -1.47
C ARG A 54 1.03 1.35 -2.20
N TYR A 55 1.02 1.32 -3.53
CA TYR A 55 0.28 2.30 -4.33
C TYR A 55 -1.22 1.98 -4.39
N TYR A 56 -2.04 3.02 -4.48
CA TYR A 56 -3.40 2.87 -4.97
C TYR A 56 -3.36 2.39 -6.43
N SER A 57 -3.87 1.19 -6.68
CA SER A 57 -4.01 0.62 -8.02
C SER A 57 -5.48 0.60 -8.40
N ALA A 58 -5.79 1.09 -9.60
CA ALA A 58 -7.13 1.03 -10.18
C ALA A 58 -7.56 -0.42 -10.54
N PHE A 59 -6.63 -1.38 -10.52
CA PHE A 59 -6.88 -2.77 -10.88
C PHE A 59 -7.05 -3.69 -9.66
N ASN A 60 -7.03 -3.13 -8.46
CA ASN A 60 -7.25 -3.85 -7.22
C ASN A 60 -8.72 -3.79 -6.80
N TYR A 61 -9.14 -4.76 -5.98
CA TYR A 61 -10.49 -4.76 -5.40
C TYR A 61 -10.71 -3.54 -4.50
N GLU A 62 -11.89 -2.94 -4.63
CA GLU A 62 -12.32 -1.79 -3.79
C GLU A 62 -12.36 -2.16 -2.30
N ASN A 63 -12.82 -3.39 -1.98
CA ASN A 63 -12.90 -3.89 -0.62
C ASN A 63 -12.04 -5.16 -0.44
N LYS A 64 -10.73 -4.96 -0.29
CA LYS A 64 -9.75 -6.05 -0.17
C LYS A 64 -10.09 -7.07 0.91
N GLY A 65 -10.57 -6.62 2.07
CA GLY A 65 -10.93 -7.54 3.17
C GLY A 65 -12.05 -8.51 2.81
N LEU A 66 -13.01 -8.10 1.97
CA LEU A 66 -14.06 -8.99 1.47
C LEU A 66 -13.59 -9.93 0.34
N HIS A 67 -12.45 -9.64 -0.28
CA HIS A 67 -11.92 -10.37 -1.43
C HIS A 67 -10.66 -11.18 -1.10
N GLN A 68 -10.29 -11.24 0.18
CA GLN A 68 -9.18 -12.04 0.64
C GLN A 68 -9.46 -13.53 0.48
N ASP A 69 -8.44 -14.27 0.07
CA ASP A 69 -8.52 -15.71 -0.23
C ASP A 69 -9.51 -16.06 -1.35
N LEU A 70 -9.92 -15.04 -2.14
CA LEU A 70 -10.82 -15.18 -3.28
C LEU A 70 -10.07 -14.82 -4.57
N PRO A 71 -9.24 -15.74 -5.10
CA PRO A 71 -8.56 -15.52 -6.37
C PRO A 71 -9.58 -15.41 -7.52
N ARG A 72 -9.21 -14.61 -8.52
CA ARG A 72 -9.96 -14.54 -9.78
C ARG A 72 -9.99 -15.92 -10.43
N GLN A 73 -11.15 -16.31 -10.96
CA GLN A 73 -11.39 -17.64 -11.56
C GLN A 73 -11.10 -17.65 -13.08
N GLU A 74 -10.31 -16.70 -13.56
CA GLU A 74 -9.92 -16.59 -14.97
C GLU A 74 -8.52 -17.18 -15.15
N ASP A 75 -8.34 -17.98 -16.20
CA ASP A 75 -7.05 -18.57 -16.53
C ASP A 75 -6.04 -17.47 -16.89
N GLY A 76 -4.88 -17.48 -16.24
CA GLY A 76 -3.84 -16.45 -16.41
C GLY A 76 -4.06 -15.19 -15.58
N ALA A 77 -5.06 -15.16 -14.70
CA ALA A 77 -5.30 -14.02 -13.84
C ALA A 77 -4.09 -13.71 -12.94
N HIS A 78 -3.80 -12.41 -12.82
CA HIS A 78 -2.74 -11.94 -11.92
C HIS A 78 -3.05 -12.32 -10.46
N PRO A 79 -2.07 -12.80 -9.67
CA PRO A 79 -2.23 -12.99 -8.23
C PRO A 79 -2.78 -11.74 -7.55
N THR A 80 -3.66 -11.93 -6.56
CA THR A 80 -4.34 -10.84 -5.83
C THR A 80 -3.41 -10.08 -4.88
N HIS A 81 -2.19 -10.57 -4.66
CA HIS A 81 -1.22 -10.03 -3.70
C HIS A 81 -1.78 -9.93 -2.27
N ASP A 82 -2.61 -10.91 -1.88
CA ASP A 82 -3.14 -10.99 -0.52
C ASP A 82 -2.02 -11.39 0.46
N GLU A 83 -2.13 -10.90 1.71
CA GLU A 83 -1.24 -11.36 2.78
C GLU A 83 -1.52 -12.83 3.09
N LYS A 84 -0.48 -13.66 3.01
CA LYS A 84 -0.58 -15.07 3.38
C LYS A 84 -0.87 -15.18 4.88
N ASP A 85 -1.85 -16.02 5.23
CA ASP A 85 -2.18 -16.44 6.60
C ASP A 85 -2.75 -15.35 7.53
N LYS A 86 -3.17 -14.20 7.00
CA LYS A 86 -3.62 -13.06 7.82
C LYS A 86 -4.82 -12.36 7.23
N ASN A 87 -6.02 -12.63 7.75
CA ASN A 87 -7.21 -11.85 7.43
C ASN A 87 -7.22 -10.54 8.22
N VAL A 88 -6.40 -9.59 7.76
CA VAL A 88 -6.10 -8.35 8.47
C VAL A 88 -6.77 -7.21 7.73
N LYS A 89 -7.70 -6.55 8.40
CA LYS A 89 -8.30 -5.31 7.88
C LYS A 89 -7.25 -4.20 7.95
N PRO A 90 -7.40 -3.10 7.17
CA PRO A 90 -6.52 -1.95 7.30
C PRO A 90 -6.39 -1.41 8.74
N SER A 91 -7.45 -1.50 9.56
CA SER A 91 -7.43 -1.14 10.99
C SER A 91 -6.58 -2.06 11.88
N GLU A 92 -6.18 -3.21 11.37
CA GLU A 92 -5.48 -4.27 12.11
C GLU A 92 -4.05 -4.45 11.57
N GLU A 93 -3.65 -3.65 10.57
CA GLU A 93 -2.29 -3.60 10.06
C GLU A 93 -1.37 -3.01 11.13
N THR A 94 -0.22 -3.64 11.31
CA THR A 94 0.74 -3.26 12.35
C THR A 94 1.95 -2.62 11.72
N HIS A 95 2.41 -1.56 12.37
CA HIS A 95 3.65 -0.82 12.17
C HIS A 95 4.88 -1.72 11.97
#